data_AF-A0AAD7YJS1-F1
#
_entry.id   AF-A0AAD7YJS1-F1
#
_cell.length_a   1.000
_cell.length_b   1.000
_cell.length_c   1.000
_cell.angle_alpha   90.00
_cell.angle_beta   90.00
_cell.angle_gamma   90.00
#
_symmetry.space_group_name_H-M   'P 1'
#
loop_
_entity.id
_entity.type
_entity.pdbx_description
1 polymer ?
#
loop_
_entity_poly.entity_id
_entity_poly.type
_entity_poly.pdbx_seq_one_letter_code
_entity_poly.pdbx_strand_id
1 'polypeptide(L)'
;MEDDIEECIRKKTQWAQLPAPVKKLLGDSPKEYERYIFEFSIKNQLRYRGSLVRTVRKDEKKYYETLIQSSIQRLMLYPYHLADMIVKGLRITPFIYYVEVVALLIEMEKSYDTMPNFTAADCLRLLGIGRNEYLELVAKARSLGRRGRSKAIRALLPRVPLNIPMQPWWRVELGYVLEDDVKPLGESERALIDLLIDRGSQTAGTLDYYVVKTLYRRGLIYLDVPITAADKVSVPPLKGFVMNRIAGDYFETLLYKVFVSIDEHTSVAELAAVLQVECELVKQAVSLYCRLGFANNLQPPPVVPQHPSWRHAVTTHNHQPYSQIAPLTFDPNMDDDTIQMEPILLKHAPSTSKQSPEEGVEPSNNGGRRVAVLFDSTLAAYLMMGNLSPDLKSHAVTLFEVGKLPDESLDSLLMELDKVVADPEIEGEARRYLAAAACLRIALRTLRPKLRPLDLLRCEALHALGAAARSRLLSTKYK
;
A
#
# COMPACT_ATOMS: atom_id res chain seq x y z
N MET A 1 15.84 9.79 22.51
CA MET A 1 17.14 10.48 22.32
C MET A 1 17.28 10.98 20.88
N GLU A 2 17.28 10.11 19.85
CA GLU A 2 17.14 10.58 18.47
C GLU A 2 15.75 11.21 18.21
N ASP A 3 14.71 10.69 18.86
CA ASP A 3 13.34 11.21 18.74
C ASP A 3 13.21 12.70 19.07
N ASP A 4 14.00 13.20 20.02
CA ASP A 4 13.97 14.62 20.44
C ASP A 4 14.52 15.54 19.34
N ILE A 5 15.56 15.08 18.62
CA ILE A 5 16.12 15.77 17.45
C ILE A 5 15.10 15.73 16.31
N GLU A 6 14.51 14.56 16.04
CA GLU A 6 13.50 14.40 15.00
C GLU A 6 12.26 15.28 15.26
N GLU A 7 11.81 15.38 16.50
CA GLU A 7 10.69 16.24 16.89
C GLU A 7 11.00 17.72 16.63
N CYS A 8 12.22 18.17 16.96
CA CYS A 8 12.67 19.52 16.63
C CYS A 8 12.70 19.78 15.11
N ILE A 9 13.11 18.79 14.32
CA ILE A 9 13.10 18.90 12.85
C ILE A 9 11.66 18.97 12.32
N ARG A 10 10.75 18.14 12.82
CA ARG A 10 9.31 18.17 12.47
C ARG A 10 8.67 19.51 12.82
N LYS A 11 9.03 20.09 13.99
CA LYS A 11 8.59 21.42 14.44
C LYS A 11 9.27 22.58 13.70
N LYS A 12 10.20 22.29 12.79
CA LYS A 12 10.94 23.28 11.99
C LYS A 12 11.76 24.25 12.86
N THR A 13 12.24 23.77 14.01
CA THR A 13 13.06 24.56 14.93
C THR A 13 14.44 24.80 14.34
N GLN A 14 14.85 26.06 14.20
CA GLN A 14 16.20 26.38 13.72
C GLN A 14 17.25 26.15 14.81
N TRP A 15 18.53 25.99 14.42
CA TRP A 15 19.64 25.77 15.34
C TRP A 15 19.65 26.75 16.53
N ALA A 16 19.43 28.04 16.27
CA ALA A 16 19.41 29.08 17.31
C ALA A 16 18.39 28.78 18.43
N GLN A 17 17.23 28.24 18.06
CA GLN A 17 16.07 27.98 18.92
C GLN A 17 16.05 26.56 19.51
N LEU A 18 17.05 25.72 19.19
CA LEU A 18 17.10 24.36 19.74
C LEU A 18 17.28 24.37 21.26
N PRO A 19 16.59 23.48 21.99
CA PRO A 19 16.82 23.28 23.42
C PRO A 19 18.29 22.92 23.72
N ALA A 20 18.83 23.47 24.81
CA ALA A 20 20.18 23.14 25.30
C ALA A 20 20.49 21.63 25.40
N PRO A 21 19.59 20.75 25.88
CA PRO A 21 19.89 19.30 25.90
C PRO A 21 20.05 18.71 24.49
N VAL A 22 19.28 19.18 23.51
CA VAL A 22 19.36 18.72 22.11
C VAL A 22 20.65 19.23 21.47
N LYS A 23 21.06 20.48 21.74
CA LYS A 23 22.34 21.02 21.26
C LYS A 23 23.53 20.21 21.79
N LYS A 24 23.53 19.88 23.09
CA LYS A 24 24.55 19.00 23.69
C LYS A 24 24.60 17.62 23.04
N LEU A 25 23.44 17.04 22.71
CA LEU A 25 23.35 15.75 22.03
C LEU A 25 24.00 15.77 20.63
N LEU A 26 23.96 16.93 19.97
CA LEU A 26 24.59 17.19 18.66
C LEU A 26 26.04 17.69 18.80
N GLY A 27 26.64 17.56 19.98
CA GLY A 27 27.99 18.04 20.27
C GLY A 27 28.16 19.55 20.12
N ASP A 28 27.08 20.32 20.33
CA ASP A 28 27.01 21.77 20.12
C ASP A 28 27.45 22.22 18.71
N SER A 29 27.35 21.32 17.73
CA SER A 29 27.77 21.54 16.34
C SER A 29 26.57 21.85 15.43
N PRO A 30 26.46 23.08 14.89
CA PRO A 30 25.43 23.41 13.90
C PRO A 30 25.50 22.53 12.66
N LYS A 31 26.72 22.17 12.23
CA LYS A 31 26.94 21.30 11.06
C LYS A 31 26.39 19.90 11.27
N GLU A 32 26.45 19.41 12.49
CA GLU A 32 25.88 18.10 12.83
C GLU A 32 24.36 18.14 12.74
N TYR A 33 23.74 19.21 13.22
CA TYR A 33 22.30 19.39 13.03
C TYR A 33 21.89 19.48 11.56
N GLU A 34 22.67 20.19 10.73
CA GLU A 34 22.44 20.23 9.28
C GLU A 34 22.52 18.83 8.65
N ARG A 35 23.47 17.99 9.07
CA ARG A 35 23.57 16.58 8.65
C ARG A 35 22.32 15.79 9.04
N TYR A 36 21.88 15.89 10.29
CA TYR A 36 20.66 15.24 10.77
C TYR A 36 19.40 15.74 10.05
N ILE A 37 19.26 17.05 9.80
CA ILE A 37 18.15 17.61 8.99
C ILE A 37 18.13 16.94 7.62
N PHE A 38 19.27 16.86 6.95
CA PHE A 38 19.36 16.27 5.62
C PHE A 38 19.01 14.78 5.64
N GLU A 39 19.63 13.99 6.51
CA GLU A 39 19.38 12.54 6.62
C GLU A 39 17.93 12.24 7.00
N PHE A 40 17.37 12.98 7.97
CA PHE A 40 15.96 12.88 8.34
C PHE A 40 15.04 13.22 7.17
N SER A 41 15.36 14.28 6.41
CA SER A 41 14.56 14.71 5.27
C SER A 41 14.57 13.70 4.12
N ILE A 42 15.69 13.01 3.90
CA ILE A 42 15.78 11.94 2.89
C ILE A 42 15.04 10.69 3.37
N LYS A 43 15.27 10.26 4.62
CA LYS A 43 14.64 9.07 5.23
C LYS A 43 13.11 9.17 5.30
N ASN A 44 12.58 10.38 5.53
CA ASN A 44 11.14 10.62 5.63
C ASN A 44 10.54 11.22 4.35
N GLN A 45 11.30 11.25 3.24
CA GLN A 45 10.86 11.77 1.94
C GLN A 45 10.17 13.14 2.03
N LEU A 46 10.78 14.09 2.74
CA LEU A 46 10.17 15.39 2.99
C LEU A 46 10.13 16.27 1.74
N ARG A 47 9.10 17.11 1.63
CA ARG A 47 9.04 18.14 0.59
C ARG A 47 10.11 19.20 0.87
N TYR A 48 10.84 19.61 -0.17
CA TYR A 48 11.88 20.65 -0.06
C TYR A 48 11.29 21.98 0.44
N ARG A 49 10.22 22.43 -0.21
CA ARG A 49 9.49 23.65 0.17
C ARG A 49 8.72 23.44 1.47
N GLY A 50 8.89 24.36 2.41
CA GLY A 50 8.23 24.32 3.72
C GLY A 50 8.97 23.49 4.78
N SER A 51 10.10 22.87 4.44
CA SER A 51 10.94 22.09 5.37
C SER A 51 12.28 22.78 5.65
N LEU A 52 12.94 22.40 6.76
CA LEU A 52 14.26 22.92 7.13
C LEU A 52 15.35 22.57 6.12
N VAL A 53 15.18 21.54 5.29
CA VAL A 53 16.20 21.13 4.31
C VAL A 53 16.59 22.24 3.34
N ARG A 54 15.70 23.22 3.08
CA ARG A 54 16.00 24.40 2.26
C ARG A 54 17.14 25.26 2.84
N THR A 55 17.31 25.29 4.16
CA THR A 55 18.41 26.04 4.79
C THR A 55 19.76 25.32 4.61
N VAL A 56 19.72 23.99 4.49
CA VAL A 56 20.90 23.11 4.42
C VAL A 56 21.34 22.81 2.99
N ARG A 57 20.38 22.73 2.05
CA ARG A 57 20.61 22.46 0.64
C ARG A 57 19.95 23.56 -0.18
N LYS A 58 20.74 24.29 -0.96
CA LYS A 58 20.23 25.39 -1.80
C LYS A 58 19.65 24.93 -3.14
N ASP A 59 20.08 23.76 -3.63
CA ASP A 59 19.65 23.20 -4.90
C ASP A 59 18.47 22.24 -4.68
N GLU A 60 17.27 22.69 -5.06
CA GLU A 60 16.03 21.93 -4.96
C GLU A 60 16.05 20.69 -5.88
N LYS A 61 16.58 20.81 -7.10
CA LYS A 61 16.63 19.70 -8.06
C LYS A 61 17.56 18.60 -7.57
N LYS A 62 18.77 18.96 -7.16
CA LYS A 62 19.75 18.00 -6.63
C LYS A 62 19.28 17.32 -5.35
N TYR A 63 18.50 18.03 -4.51
CA TYR A 63 17.88 17.41 -3.35
C TYR A 63 16.93 16.27 -3.74
N TYR A 64 16.02 16.50 -4.69
CA TYR A 64 15.09 15.47 -5.15
C TYR A 64 15.79 14.32 -5.90
N GLU A 65 16.86 14.60 -6.65
CA GLU A 65 17.70 13.56 -7.27
C GLU A 65 18.31 12.63 -6.21
N THR A 66 18.92 13.19 -5.15
CA THR A 66 19.47 12.40 -4.05
C THR A 66 18.38 11.67 -3.26
N LEU A 67 17.22 12.28 -3.06
CA LEU A 67 16.07 11.65 -2.39
C LEU A 67 15.62 10.41 -3.15
N ILE A 68 15.46 10.50 -4.46
CA ILE A 68 15.06 9.37 -5.30
C ILE A 68 16.13 8.28 -5.30
N GLN A 69 17.40 8.64 -5.49
CA GLN A 69 18.50 7.66 -5.47
C GLN A 69 18.56 6.91 -4.13
N SER A 70 18.45 7.63 -3.00
CA SER A 70 18.45 6.99 -1.69
C SER A 70 17.20 6.14 -1.45
N SER A 71 16.04 6.59 -1.93
CA SER A 71 14.79 5.81 -1.84
C SER A 71 14.89 4.49 -2.62
N ILE A 72 15.44 4.51 -3.84
CA ILE A 72 15.70 3.30 -4.65
C ILE A 72 16.67 2.36 -3.92
N GLN A 73 17.79 2.89 -3.42
CA GLN A 73 18.80 2.10 -2.69
C GLN A 73 18.26 1.41 -1.45
N ARG A 74 17.28 2.05 -0.78
CA ARG A 74 16.61 1.54 0.42
C ARG A 74 15.32 0.77 0.12
N LEU A 75 14.99 0.56 -1.17
CA LEU A 75 13.76 -0.11 -1.63
C LEU A 75 12.47 0.54 -1.09
N MET A 76 12.50 1.86 -0.85
CA MET A 76 11.36 2.59 -0.31
C MET A 76 10.26 2.72 -1.35
N LEU A 77 9.03 2.91 -0.85
CA LEU A 77 7.88 3.24 -1.69
C LEU A 77 8.13 4.53 -2.48
N TYR A 78 7.62 4.61 -3.71
CA TYR A 78 7.64 5.85 -4.48
C TYR A 78 6.88 6.96 -3.71
N PRO A 79 7.49 8.13 -3.50
CA PRO A 79 6.88 9.23 -2.77
C PRO A 79 5.82 9.95 -3.61
N TYR A 80 4.60 9.39 -3.68
CA TYR A 80 3.49 9.93 -4.46
C TYR A 80 3.13 11.38 -4.11
N HIS A 81 3.29 11.78 -2.84
CA HIS A 81 3.10 13.15 -2.38
C HIS A 81 4.12 14.15 -2.92
N LEU A 82 5.18 13.68 -3.58
CA LEU A 82 6.19 14.47 -4.26
C LEU A 82 6.14 14.30 -5.79
N ALA A 83 5.11 13.62 -6.33
CA ALA A 83 5.01 13.33 -7.76
C ALA A 83 5.01 14.60 -8.62
N ASP A 84 4.43 15.70 -8.14
CA ASP A 84 4.48 17.00 -8.80
C ASP A 84 5.92 17.52 -9.00
N MET A 85 6.82 17.26 -8.06
CA MET A 85 8.22 17.68 -8.16
C MET A 85 9.07 16.67 -8.94
N ILE A 86 8.79 15.38 -8.77
CA ILE A 86 9.60 14.30 -9.37
C ILE A 86 9.24 14.09 -10.83
N VAL A 87 7.95 14.03 -11.16
CA VAL A 87 7.50 13.81 -12.55
C VAL A 87 7.72 15.07 -13.37
N LYS A 88 7.35 16.26 -12.86
CA LYS A 88 7.52 17.53 -13.62
C LYS A 88 8.97 18.04 -13.59
N GLY A 89 9.71 17.81 -12.50
CA GLY A 89 11.08 18.34 -12.33
C GLY A 89 12.21 17.41 -12.76
N LEU A 90 12.03 16.09 -12.59
CA LEU A 90 13.05 15.07 -12.91
C LEU A 90 12.65 14.13 -14.05
N ARG A 91 11.39 14.18 -14.53
CA ARG A 91 10.85 13.26 -15.53
C ARG A 91 10.89 11.79 -15.09
N ILE A 92 10.80 11.54 -13.78
CA ILE A 92 10.78 10.19 -13.21
C ILE A 92 9.34 9.84 -12.83
N THR A 93 8.70 9.00 -13.64
CA THR A 93 7.37 8.46 -13.30
C THR A 93 7.48 7.36 -12.25
N PRO A 94 6.40 7.02 -11.53
CA PRO A 94 6.40 5.85 -10.64
C PRO A 94 6.85 4.57 -11.35
N PHE A 95 6.46 4.39 -12.61
CA PHE A 95 6.90 3.26 -13.44
C PHE A 95 8.42 3.22 -13.61
N ILE A 96 9.04 4.33 -14.01
CA ILE A 96 10.51 4.42 -14.18
C ILE A 96 11.22 4.14 -12.85
N TYR A 97 10.70 4.71 -11.75
CA TYR A 97 11.24 4.48 -10.41
C TYR A 97 11.27 2.99 -10.07
N TYR A 98 10.16 2.28 -10.22
CA TYR A 98 10.10 0.85 -9.87
C TYR A 98 10.90 -0.04 -10.82
N VAL A 99 11.05 0.34 -12.09
CA VAL A 99 12.00 -0.34 -13.00
C VAL A 99 13.42 -0.27 -12.43
N GLU A 100 13.86 0.89 -11.92
CA GLU A 100 15.18 1.03 -11.31
C GLU A 100 15.28 0.28 -9.97
N VAL A 101 14.21 0.24 -9.16
CA VAL A 101 14.17 -0.58 -7.92
C VAL A 101 14.38 -2.06 -8.22
N VAL A 102 13.64 -2.61 -9.19
CA VAL A 102 13.77 -4.03 -9.57
C VAL A 102 15.12 -4.29 -10.23
N ALA A 103 15.61 -3.39 -11.09
CA ALA A 103 16.94 -3.51 -11.69
C ALA A 103 18.03 -3.58 -10.63
N LEU A 104 18.00 -2.67 -9.65
CA LEU A 104 18.94 -2.66 -8.53
C LEU A 104 18.85 -3.97 -7.73
N LEU A 105 17.65 -4.47 -7.45
CA LEU A 105 17.46 -5.70 -6.69
C LEU A 105 18.10 -6.92 -7.39
N ILE A 106 17.93 -7.03 -8.71
CA ILE A 106 18.55 -8.08 -9.53
C ILE A 106 20.08 -7.89 -9.58
N GLU A 107 20.57 -6.66 -9.74
CA GLU A 107 22.00 -6.35 -9.77
C GLU A 107 22.70 -6.69 -8.45
N MET A 108 22.02 -6.46 -7.33
CA MET A 108 22.50 -6.80 -5.99
C MET A 108 22.25 -8.26 -5.61
N GLU A 109 21.57 -9.04 -6.46
CA GLU A 109 21.20 -10.44 -6.22
C GLU A 109 20.46 -10.67 -4.89
N LYS A 110 19.67 -9.67 -4.46
CA LYS A 110 18.90 -9.73 -3.22
C LYS A 110 17.61 -10.54 -3.41
N SER A 111 17.09 -11.10 -2.32
CA SER A 111 15.76 -11.72 -2.33
C SER A 111 14.66 -10.68 -2.55
N TYR A 112 13.61 -11.06 -3.30
CA TYR A 112 12.39 -10.27 -3.45
C TYR A 112 11.78 -9.87 -2.09
N ASP A 113 11.94 -10.75 -1.09
CA ASP A 113 11.38 -10.60 0.26
C ASP A 113 12.02 -9.47 1.07
N THR A 114 13.11 -8.87 0.56
CA THR A 114 13.73 -7.68 1.16
C THR A 114 13.00 -6.39 0.81
N MET A 115 12.10 -6.42 -0.18
CA MET A 115 11.30 -5.27 -0.56
C MET A 115 10.12 -5.10 0.42
N PRO A 116 9.87 -3.88 0.94
CA PRO A 116 8.69 -3.58 1.76
C PRO A 116 7.38 -3.99 1.08
N ASN A 117 6.35 -4.33 1.85
CA ASN A 117 5.10 -4.92 1.35
C ASN A 117 4.37 -3.97 0.40
N PHE A 118 4.28 -2.70 0.77
CA PHE A 118 3.62 -1.69 -0.07
C PHE A 118 4.43 -1.32 -1.30
N THR A 119 5.76 -1.35 -1.21
CA THR A 119 6.66 -1.19 -2.38
C THR A 119 6.44 -2.35 -3.35
N ALA A 120 6.40 -3.58 -2.85
CA ALA A 120 6.21 -4.77 -3.65
C ALA A 120 4.81 -4.85 -4.28
N ALA A 121 3.78 -4.45 -3.54
CA ALA A 121 2.41 -4.33 -4.06
C ALA A 121 2.34 -3.33 -5.23
N ASP A 122 3.04 -2.20 -5.12
CA ASP A 122 3.03 -1.19 -6.17
C ASP A 122 3.88 -1.58 -7.39
N CYS A 123 5.03 -2.24 -7.16
CA CYS A 123 5.82 -2.89 -8.20
C CYS A 123 4.96 -3.88 -9.01
N LEU A 124 4.20 -4.73 -8.33
CA LEU A 124 3.30 -5.69 -8.97
C LEU A 124 2.22 -4.96 -9.79
N ARG A 125 1.60 -3.92 -9.22
CA ARG A 125 0.55 -3.13 -9.89
C ARG A 125 1.05 -2.46 -11.18
N LEU A 126 2.27 -1.91 -11.17
CA LEU A 126 2.80 -1.12 -12.29
C LEU A 126 3.60 -1.94 -13.29
N LEU A 127 4.41 -2.89 -12.83
CA LEU A 127 5.32 -3.69 -13.66
C LEU A 127 4.78 -5.09 -13.97
N GLY A 128 3.89 -5.63 -13.13
CA GLY A 128 3.48 -7.02 -13.21
C GLY A 128 4.54 -7.99 -12.72
N ILE A 129 5.51 -7.52 -11.93
CA ILE A 129 6.59 -8.35 -11.40
C ILE A 129 6.27 -8.67 -9.94
N GLY A 130 5.81 -9.89 -9.69
CA GLY A 130 5.75 -10.48 -8.37
C GLY A 130 7.01 -11.30 -8.08
N ARG A 131 6.94 -12.11 -7.02
CA ARG A 131 8.06 -12.96 -6.59
C ARG A 131 8.50 -13.94 -7.68
N ASN A 132 7.56 -14.60 -8.36
CA ASN A 132 7.88 -15.63 -9.34
C ASN A 132 8.47 -15.02 -10.61
N GLU A 133 7.86 -13.94 -11.10
CA GLU A 133 8.37 -13.19 -12.25
C GLU A 133 9.76 -12.64 -11.95
N TYR A 134 10.01 -12.18 -10.72
CA TYR A 134 11.33 -11.77 -10.26
C TYR A 134 12.34 -12.92 -10.31
N LEU A 135 12.00 -14.10 -9.79
CA LEU A 135 12.90 -15.26 -9.82
C LEU A 135 13.25 -15.67 -11.26
N GLU A 136 12.29 -15.63 -12.18
CA GLU A 136 12.55 -15.84 -13.60
C GLU A 136 13.50 -14.79 -14.18
N LEU A 137 13.31 -13.52 -13.83
CA LEU A 137 14.18 -12.43 -14.26
C LEU A 137 15.60 -12.59 -13.71
N VAL A 138 15.76 -13.00 -12.44
CA VAL A 138 17.07 -13.28 -11.83
C VAL A 138 17.75 -14.45 -12.55
N ALA A 139 17.01 -15.53 -12.82
CA ALA A 139 17.55 -16.68 -13.56
C ALA A 139 18.04 -16.27 -14.97
N LYS A 140 17.23 -15.48 -15.70
CA LYS A 140 17.62 -14.90 -16.99
C LYS A 140 18.80 -13.92 -16.86
N ALA A 141 18.88 -13.16 -15.77
CA ALA A 141 19.97 -12.20 -15.56
C ALA A 141 21.30 -12.87 -15.21
N ARG A 142 21.27 -14.04 -14.56
CA ARG A 142 22.48 -14.83 -14.24
C ARG A 142 23.13 -15.44 -15.48
N SER A 143 22.36 -15.72 -16.53
CA SER A 143 22.92 -16.20 -17.81
C SER A 143 23.55 -15.09 -18.65
N LEU A 144 23.38 -13.81 -18.27
CA LEU A 144 24.01 -12.68 -18.94
C LEU A 144 25.49 -12.57 -18.54
N GLY A 145 26.35 -12.33 -19.54
CA GLY A 145 27.77 -12.06 -19.30
C GLY A 145 28.00 -10.81 -18.43
N ARG A 146 29.14 -10.75 -17.73
CA ARG A 146 29.47 -9.65 -16.80
C ARG A 146 29.57 -8.27 -17.47
N ARG A 147 29.92 -8.21 -18.77
CA ARG A 147 30.09 -6.94 -19.49
C ARG A 147 28.73 -6.40 -19.95
N GLY A 148 28.35 -5.21 -19.47
CA GLY A 148 27.08 -4.58 -19.84
C GLY A 148 25.85 -5.15 -19.13
N ARG A 149 26.05 -5.93 -18.04
CA ARG A 149 24.99 -6.60 -17.27
C ARG A 149 23.86 -5.63 -16.88
N SER A 150 24.19 -4.44 -16.40
CA SER A 150 23.22 -3.41 -16.00
C SER A 150 22.30 -2.94 -17.15
N LYS A 151 22.84 -2.79 -18.37
CA LYS A 151 22.04 -2.46 -19.56
C LYS A 151 21.17 -3.63 -20.01
N ALA A 152 21.72 -4.84 -19.92
CA ALA A 152 21.00 -6.06 -20.30
C ALA A 152 19.86 -6.38 -19.32
N ILE A 153 20.04 -6.17 -18.01
CA ILE A 153 18.97 -6.30 -17.00
C ILE A 153 17.82 -5.34 -17.31
N ARG A 154 18.11 -4.05 -17.54
CA ARG A 154 17.06 -3.08 -17.92
C ARG A 154 16.34 -3.46 -19.21
N ALA A 155 17.01 -4.14 -20.14
CA ALA A 155 16.38 -4.62 -21.36
C ALA A 155 15.42 -5.80 -21.16
N LEU A 156 15.56 -6.55 -20.05
CA LEU A 156 14.62 -7.62 -19.65
C LEU A 156 13.36 -7.09 -18.98
N LEU A 157 13.41 -5.87 -18.43
CA LEU A 157 12.29 -5.28 -17.69
C LEU A 157 11.23 -4.68 -18.63
N PRO A 158 9.98 -4.57 -18.17
CA PRO A 158 8.91 -3.93 -18.93
C PRO A 158 9.30 -2.52 -19.39
N ARG A 159 8.92 -2.15 -20.61
CA ARG A 159 9.17 -0.81 -21.18
C ARG A 159 8.00 0.16 -21.02
N VAL A 160 6.82 -0.38 -20.71
CA VAL A 160 5.58 0.38 -20.53
C VAL A 160 4.85 -0.17 -19.31
N PRO A 161 4.15 0.69 -18.54
CA PRO A 161 3.40 0.24 -17.39
C PRO A 161 2.25 -0.67 -17.80
N LEU A 162 1.83 -1.55 -16.88
CA LEU A 162 0.58 -2.28 -16.99
C LEU A 162 -0.62 -1.32 -16.96
N ASN A 163 -1.76 -1.83 -17.42
CA ASN A 163 -3.02 -1.10 -17.31
C ASN A 163 -3.47 -1.15 -15.86
N ILE A 164 -3.48 0.02 -15.21
CA ILE A 164 -3.93 0.16 -13.84
C ILE A 164 -5.43 0.44 -13.78
N PRO A 165 -6.12 0.02 -12.71
CA PRO A 165 -7.55 0.28 -12.52
C PRO A 165 -7.78 1.73 -12.10
N MET A 166 -7.71 2.65 -13.06
CA MET A 166 -7.96 4.08 -12.83
C MET A 166 -9.41 4.30 -12.39
N GLN A 167 -9.63 5.15 -11.40
CA GLN A 167 -10.98 5.53 -10.97
C GLN A 167 -11.41 6.87 -11.59
N PRO A 168 -12.70 7.05 -11.92
CA PRO A 168 -13.21 8.28 -12.53
C PRO A 168 -12.96 9.56 -11.70
N TRP A 169 -12.90 9.45 -10.37
CA TRP A 169 -12.72 10.59 -9.47
C TRP A 169 -11.25 11.00 -9.27
N TRP A 170 -10.30 10.24 -9.82
CA TRP A 170 -8.88 10.59 -9.75
C TRP A 170 -8.57 11.85 -10.58
N ARG A 171 -7.42 12.46 -10.28
CA ARG A 171 -6.94 13.66 -10.96
C ARG A 171 -5.88 13.29 -11.98
N VAL A 172 -6.00 13.83 -13.18
CA VAL A 172 -5.02 13.75 -14.25
C VAL A 172 -4.14 14.99 -14.19
N GLU A 173 -2.84 14.78 -14.03
CA GLU A 173 -1.83 15.82 -13.97
C GLU A 173 -0.87 15.69 -15.15
N LEU A 174 -0.44 16.83 -15.69
CA LEU A 174 0.57 16.87 -16.74
C LEU A 174 1.95 16.50 -16.18
N GLY A 175 2.68 15.62 -16.85
CA GLY A 175 4.07 15.34 -16.57
C GLY A 175 5.02 16.37 -17.20
N TYR A 176 6.28 16.00 -17.38
CA TYR A 176 7.23 16.81 -18.13
C TYR A 176 7.23 16.40 -19.61
N VAL A 177 6.53 17.18 -20.45
CA VAL A 177 6.34 16.92 -21.88
C VAL A 177 7.29 17.78 -22.71
N LEU A 178 8.04 17.15 -23.62
CA LEU A 178 8.89 17.82 -24.60
C LEU A 178 8.23 17.87 -25.99
N GLU A 179 8.69 18.75 -26.86
CA GLU A 179 8.17 18.85 -28.24
C GLU A 179 8.26 17.52 -29.00
N ASP A 180 9.35 16.77 -28.80
CA ASP A 180 9.54 15.44 -29.42
C ASP A 180 8.50 14.41 -28.94
N ASP A 181 7.96 14.57 -27.74
CA ASP A 181 6.92 13.69 -27.20
C ASP A 181 5.55 13.97 -27.85
N VAL A 182 5.34 15.20 -28.35
CA VAL A 182 4.07 15.67 -28.93
C VAL A 182 3.94 15.27 -30.41
N LYS A 183 5.06 15.22 -31.14
CA LYS A 183 5.10 14.83 -32.56
C LYS A 183 4.34 13.52 -32.86
N PRO A 184 4.53 12.41 -32.13
CA PRO A 184 3.85 11.13 -32.39
C PRO A 184 2.44 11.02 -31.78
N LEU A 185 1.86 12.11 -31.25
CA LEU A 185 0.51 12.08 -30.67
C LEU A 185 -0.57 12.33 -31.72
N GLY A 186 -1.71 11.67 -31.56
CA GLY A 186 -2.94 11.95 -32.31
C GLY A 186 -3.62 13.25 -31.86
N GLU A 187 -4.62 13.70 -32.61
CA GLU A 187 -5.32 14.97 -32.33
C GLU A 187 -5.98 15.00 -30.94
N SER A 188 -6.64 13.90 -30.54
CA SER A 188 -7.29 13.80 -29.22
C SER A 188 -6.29 13.77 -28.06
N GLU A 189 -5.13 13.14 -28.24
CA GLU A 189 -4.04 13.14 -27.26
C GLU A 189 -3.44 14.55 -27.08
N ARG A 190 -3.21 15.27 -28.19
CA ARG A 190 -2.72 16.66 -28.17
C ARG A 190 -3.71 17.60 -27.51
N ALA A 191 -4.99 17.52 -27.89
CA ALA A 191 -6.04 18.33 -27.29
C ALA A 191 -6.16 18.13 -25.77
N LEU A 192 -5.93 16.91 -25.27
CA LEU A 192 -5.91 16.66 -23.84
C LEU A 192 -4.66 17.26 -23.16
N ILE A 193 -3.49 17.22 -23.81
CA ILE A 193 -2.30 17.88 -23.28
C ILE A 193 -2.51 19.40 -23.23
N ASP A 194 -3.03 20.01 -24.30
CA ASP A 194 -3.33 21.44 -24.35
C ASP A 194 -4.32 21.84 -23.23
N LEU A 195 -5.37 21.03 -23.03
CA LEU A 195 -6.32 21.22 -21.93
C LEU A 195 -5.64 21.20 -20.55
N LEU A 196 -4.69 20.29 -20.32
CA LEU A 196 -3.95 20.20 -19.06
C LEU A 196 -2.95 21.34 -18.89
N ILE A 197 -2.41 21.90 -19.97
CA ILE A 197 -1.56 23.10 -19.94
C ILE A 197 -2.40 24.33 -19.58
N ASP A 198 -3.55 24.50 -20.24
CA ASP A 198 -4.39 25.70 -20.13
C ASP A 198 -5.18 25.76 -18.83
N ARG A 199 -5.77 24.63 -18.41
CA ARG A 199 -6.68 24.55 -17.27
C ARG A 199 -6.11 23.81 -16.07
N GLY A 200 -4.90 23.27 -16.19
CA GLY A 200 -4.27 22.45 -15.16
C GLY A 200 -4.99 21.11 -14.95
N SER A 201 -4.82 20.58 -13.75
CA SER A 201 -5.38 19.31 -13.27
C SER A 201 -6.85 19.08 -13.63
N GLN A 202 -7.16 17.97 -14.29
CA GLN A 202 -8.52 17.59 -14.68
C GLN A 202 -9.00 16.33 -13.94
N THR A 203 -10.32 16.16 -13.78
CA THR A 203 -10.90 14.92 -13.25
C THR A 203 -10.89 13.83 -14.32
N ALA A 204 -10.37 12.64 -14.04
CA ALA A 204 -10.19 11.58 -15.04
C ALA A 204 -11.51 11.19 -15.73
N GLY A 205 -12.58 11.09 -14.95
CA GLY A 205 -13.90 10.65 -15.40
C GLY A 205 -14.62 11.62 -16.36
N THR A 206 -14.16 12.87 -16.46
CA THR A 206 -14.69 13.84 -17.44
C THR A 206 -13.98 13.76 -18.79
N LEU A 207 -12.87 13.01 -18.86
CA LEU A 207 -12.02 12.84 -20.05
C LEU A 207 -12.26 11.49 -20.72
N ASP A 208 -11.80 11.33 -21.97
CA ASP A 208 -11.79 10.03 -22.63
C ASP A 208 -10.79 9.07 -21.98
N TYR A 209 -11.30 7.97 -21.42
CA TYR A 209 -10.52 6.93 -20.77
C TYR A 209 -9.37 6.39 -21.65
N TYR A 210 -9.60 6.17 -22.95
CA TYR A 210 -8.60 5.57 -23.82
C TYR A 210 -7.45 6.54 -24.10
N VAL A 211 -7.75 7.83 -24.17
CA VAL A 211 -6.74 8.89 -24.31
C VAL A 211 -5.94 9.01 -23.02
N VAL A 212 -6.60 9.09 -21.85
CA VAL A 212 -5.93 9.11 -20.54
C VAL A 212 -5.02 7.88 -20.38
N LYS A 213 -5.54 6.68 -20.68
CA LYS A 213 -4.78 5.44 -20.61
C LYS A 213 -3.53 5.48 -21.50
N THR A 214 -3.64 5.99 -22.72
CA THR A 214 -2.50 6.02 -23.66
C THR A 214 -1.45 7.04 -23.23
N LEU A 215 -1.86 8.25 -22.83
CA LEU A 215 -0.94 9.26 -22.30
C LEU A 215 -0.24 8.80 -21.03
N TYR A 216 -0.94 8.10 -20.13
CA TYR A 216 -0.35 7.52 -18.92
C TYR A 216 0.70 6.45 -19.27
N ARG A 217 0.40 5.57 -20.23
CA ARG A 217 1.35 4.53 -20.70
C ARG A 217 2.59 5.13 -21.36
N ARG A 218 2.46 6.29 -22.00
CA ARG A 218 3.59 7.07 -22.55
C ARG A 218 4.36 7.86 -21.49
N GLY A 219 3.87 7.94 -20.25
CA GLY A 219 4.50 8.70 -19.16
C GLY A 219 4.36 10.22 -19.29
N LEU A 220 3.42 10.69 -20.12
CA LEU A 220 3.19 12.13 -20.36
C LEU A 220 2.27 12.76 -19.32
N ILE A 221 1.49 11.94 -18.62
CA ILE A 221 0.65 12.33 -17.50
C ILE A 221 0.92 11.42 -16.31
N TYR A 222 0.56 11.87 -15.12
CA TYR A 222 0.48 11.04 -13.93
C TYR A 222 -0.87 11.25 -13.25
N LEU A 223 -1.19 10.33 -12.33
CA LEU A 223 -2.49 10.30 -11.66
C LEU A 223 -2.33 10.60 -10.18
N ASP A 224 -3.09 11.56 -9.71
CA ASP A 224 -3.22 11.87 -8.30
C ASP A 224 -4.56 11.36 -7.74
N VAL A 225 -4.54 10.89 -6.49
CA VAL A 225 -5.71 10.30 -5.83
C VAL A 225 -6.08 11.26 -4.69
N PRO A 226 -7.01 12.19 -4.94
CA PRO A 226 -7.27 13.29 -4.01
C PRO A 226 -8.04 12.79 -2.78
N ILE A 227 -7.47 12.97 -1.59
CA ILE A 227 -8.12 12.62 -0.32
C ILE A 227 -8.27 13.87 0.54
N THR A 228 -9.49 14.12 1.02
CA THR A 228 -9.81 15.21 1.93
C THR A 228 -9.83 14.73 3.39
N ALA A 229 -9.80 15.68 4.33
CA ALA A 229 -9.86 15.36 5.75
C ALA A 229 -11.26 14.82 6.18
N ALA A 230 -12.30 15.12 5.39
CA ALA A 230 -13.67 14.69 5.64
C ALA A 230 -13.99 13.31 5.05
N ASP A 231 -13.14 12.81 4.15
CA ASP A 231 -13.39 11.54 3.46
C ASP A 231 -13.46 10.39 4.46
N LYS A 232 -14.31 9.42 4.14
CA LYS A 232 -14.44 8.16 4.86
C LYS A 232 -14.10 7.02 3.92
N VAL A 233 -13.33 6.06 4.43
CA VAL A 233 -12.84 4.94 3.63
C VAL A 233 -13.12 3.61 4.31
N SER A 234 -13.36 2.58 3.50
CA SER A 234 -13.49 1.20 3.98
C SER A 234 -12.36 0.36 3.40
N VAL A 235 -11.89 -0.62 4.19
CA VAL A 235 -10.88 -1.59 3.79
C VAL A 235 -11.58 -2.94 3.63
N PRO A 236 -11.85 -3.40 2.40
CA PRO A 236 -12.37 -4.74 2.18
C PRO A 236 -11.30 -5.80 2.51
N PRO A 237 -11.69 -7.09 2.66
CA PRO A 237 -10.74 -8.18 2.81
C PRO A 237 -9.68 -8.16 1.69
N LEU A 238 -8.42 -8.18 2.09
CA LEU A 238 -7.28 -8.07 1.19
C LEU A 238 -7.19 -9.30 0.29
N LYS A 239 -7.30 -9.09 -1.03
CA LYS A 239 -7.09 -10.11 -2.05
C LYS A 239 -5.77 -9.87 -2.77
N GLY A 240 -4.90 -10.89 -2.83
CA GLY A 240 -3.62 -10.80 -3.54
C GLY A 240 -2.59 -9.87 -2.88
N PHE A 241 -2.68 -9.65 -1.57
CA PHE A 241 -1.70 -8.84 -0.84
C PHE A 241 -0.31 -9.47 -0.89
N VAL A 242 0.70 -8.65 -1.14
CA VAL A 242 2.10 -9.08 -1.18
C VAL A 242 2.66 -9.02 0.24
N MET A 243 3.03 -10.18 0.78
CA MET A 243 3.56 -10.33 2.12
C MET A 243 5.05 -10.71 2.04
N ASN A 244 5.90 -9.72 2.24
CA ASN A 244 7.35 -9.83 2.37
C ASN A 244 7.77 -9.58 3.83
N ARG A 245 9.09 -9.56 4.10
CA ARG A 245 9.61 -9.24 5.44
C ARG A 245 9.51 -7.74 5.67
N ILE A 246 9.03 -7.34 6.86
CA ILE A 246 8.93 -5.94 7.26
C ILE A 246 10.33 -5.33 7.29
N ALA A 247 10.57 -4.32 6.45
CA ALA A 247 11.86 -3.63 6.39
C ALA A 247 12.00 -2.56 7.49
N GLY A 248 10.88 -2.17 8.10
CA GLY A 248 10.85 -1.19 9.20
C GLY A 248 11.00 0.25 8.73
N ASP A 249 10.59 0.58 7.51
CA ASP A 249 10.59 1.96 7.07
C ASP A 249 9.49 2.78 7.77
N TYR A 250 9.73 4.08 7.91
CA TYR A 250 8.86 4.99 8.66
C TYR A 250 7.44 5.03 8.10
N PHE A 251 7.31 5.02 6.77
CA PHE A 251 6.02 5.19 6.12
C PHE A 251 5.23 3.88 6.14
N GLU A 252 5.85 2.73 5.89
CA GLU A 252 5.24 1.41 6.05
C GLU A 252 4.71 1.20 7.47
N THR A 253 5.48 1.62 8.49
CA THR A 253 5.02 1.58 9.88
C THR A 253 3.78 2.45 10.11
N LEU A 254 3.72 3.63 9.50
CA LEU A 254 2.53 4.48 9.54
C LEU A 254 1.35 3.83 8.84
N LEU A 255 1.55 3.23 7.65
CA LEU A 255 0.52 2.52 6.91
C LEU A 255 -0.10 1.45 7.83
N TYR A 256 0.67 0.56 8.42
CA TYR A 256 0.11 -0.45 9.34
C TYR A 256 -0.72 0.15 10.50
N LYS A 257 -0.28 1.26 11.09
CA LYS A 257 -1.05 1.96 12.14
C LYS A 257 -2.39 2.51 11.61
N VAL A 258 -2.38 3.06 10.41
CA VAL A 258 -3.59 3.56 9.72
C VAL A 258 -4.52 2.38 9.41
N PHE A 259 -4.02 1.26 8.88
CA PHE A 259 -4.83 0.07 8.57
C PHE A 259 -5.64 -0.46 9.77
N VAL A 260 -4.98 -0.67 10.92
CA VAL A 260 -5.65 -1.15 12.14
C VAL A 260 -6.73 -0.18 12.62
N SER A 261 -6.50 1.12 12.38
CA SER A 261 -7.31 2.19 12.95
C SER A 261 -8.43 2.68 12.03
N ILE A 262 -8.41 2.33 10.73
CA ILE A 262 -9.48 2.69 9.78
C ILE A 262 -10.81 2.09 10.24
N ASP A 263 -11.86 2.88 10.01
CA ASP A 263 -13.25 2.47 10.20
C ASP A 263 -14.12 3.27 9.23
N GLU A 264 -15.14 2.64 8.68
CA GLU A 264 -16.02 3.24 7.66
C GLU A 264 -16.81 4.45 8.17
N HIS A 265 -16.98 4.57 9.48
CA HIS A 265 -17.68 5.72 10.06
C HIS A 265 -16.75 6.87 10.44
N THR A 266 -15.43 6.63 10.51
CA THR A 266 -14.45 7.64 10.89
C THR A 266 -13.86 8.36 9.69
N SER A 267 -13.80 9.68 9.79
CA SER A 267 -13.13 10.53 8.80
C SER A 267 -11.60 10.47 8.93
N VAL A 268 -10.90 10.85 7.86
CA VAL A 268 -9.43 10.97 7.85
C VAL A 268 -8.92 11.92 8.95
N ALA A 269 -9.65 13.00 9.25
CA ALA A 269 -9.32 13.94 10.32
C ALA A 269 -9.38 13.29 11.72
N GLU A 270 -10.45 12.55 12.00
CA GLU A 270 -10.61 11.83 13.27
C GLU A 270 -9.54 10.75 13.43
N LEU A 271 -9.22 10.04 12.35
CA LEU A 271 -8.16 9.04 12.32
C LEU A 271 -6.80 9.65 12.67
N ALA A 272 -6.47 10.81 12.10
CA ALA A 272 -5.27 11.57 12.43
C ALA A 272 -5.22 11.98 13.92
N ALA A 273 -6.36 12.41 14.48
CA ALA A 273 -6.47 12.77 15.89
C ALA A 273 -6.27 11.57 16.83
N VAL A 274 -6.82 10.40 16.50
CA VAL A 274 -6.63 9.16 17.29
C VAL A 274 -5.17 8.74 17.27
N LEU A 275 -4.54 8.74 16.10
CA LEU A 275 -3.14 8.33 15.91
C LEU A 275 -2.13 9.38 16.41
N GLN A 276 -2.55 10.64 16.59
CA GLN A 276 -1.66 11.79 16.87
C GLN A 276 -0.58 11.94 15.80
N VAL A 277 -1.01 11.84 14.55
CA VAL A 277 -0.18 12.02 13.35
C VAL A 277 -0.73 13.20 12.56
N GLU A 278 0.15 13.90 11.84
CA GLU A 278 -0.27 14.99 10.96
C GLU A 278 -1.31 14.50 9.93
N CYS A 279 -2.40 15.26 9.78
CA CYS A 279 -3.51 14.88 8.90
C CYS A 279 -3.05 14.64 7.46
N GLU A 280 -2.07 15.41 6.96
CA GLU A 280 -1.50 15.22 5.62
C GLU A 280 -0.85 13.85 5.43
N LEU A 281 -0.17 13.31 6.44
CA LEU A 281 0.42 11.96 6.35
C LEU A 281 -0.66 10.87 6.30
N VAL A 282 -1.77 11.06 7.02
CA VAL A 282 -2.90 10.12 6.96
C VAL A 282 -3.61 10.21 5.61
N LYS A 283 -3.78 11.40 5.03
CA LYS A 283 -4.28 11.56 3.66
C LYS A 283 -3.40 10.83 2.64
N GLN A 284 -2.08 10.93 2.78
CA GLN A 284 -1.13 10.22 1.91
C GLN A 284 -1.26 8.69 2.04
N ALA A 285 -1.39 8.18 3.27
CA ALA A 285 -1.63 6.76 3.52
C ALA A 285 -2.93 6.27 2.87
N VAL A 286 -4.03 7.00 3.07
CA VAL A 286 -5.34 6.65 2.49
C VAL A 286 -5.32 6.77 0.97
N SER A 287 -4.66 7.80 0.42
CA SER A 287 -4.47 7.98 -1.02
C SER A 287 -3.73 6.79 -1.65
N LEU A 288 -2.68 6.30 -0.97
CA LEU A 288 -1.98 5.08 -1.38
C LEU A 288 -2.87 3.84 -1.33
N TYR A 289 -3.67 3.66 -0.28
CA TYR A 289 -4.59 2.51 -0.21
C TYR A 289 -5.61 2.49 -1.33
N CYS A 290 -6.21 3.64 -1.64
CA CYS A 290 -7.11 3.75 -2.78
C CYS A 290 -6.38 3.49 -4.11
N ARG A 291 -5.12 3.92 -4.24
CA ARG A 291 -4.29 3.66 -5.42
C ARG A 291 -3.94 2.18 -5.61
N LEU A 292 -3.65 1.48 -4.51
CA LEU A 292 -3.32 0.05 -4.50
C LEU A 292 -4.56 -0.85 -4.55
N GLY A 293 -5.76 -0.29 -4.37
CA GLY A 293 -7.01 -1.04 -4.31
C GLY A 293 -7.27 -1.72 -2.95
N PHE A 294 -6.58 -1.28 -1.90
CA PHE A 294 -6.76 -1.77 -0.53
C PHE A 294 -7.87 -1.04 0.22
N ALA A 295 -8.26 0.15 -0.22
CA ALA A 295 -9.35 0.90 0.38
C ALA A 295 -10.24 1.55 -0.67
N ASN A 296 -11.53 1.63 -0.37
CA ASN A 296 -12.51 2.32 -1.19
C ASN A 296 -12.92 3.63 -0.52
N ASN A 297 -12.96 4.72 -1.29
CA ASN A 297 -13.60 5.95 -0.82
C ASN A 297 -15.12 5.74 -0.84
N LEU A 298 -15.78 5.94 0.31
CA LEU A 298 -17.22 5.73 0.46
C LEU A 298 -18.04 6.87 -0.16
N GLN A 299 -17.44 8.05 -0.31
CA GLN A 299 -18.08 9.25 -0.86
C GLN A 299 -17.11 9.93 -1.84
N PRO A 300 -16.78 9.28 -2.98
CA PRO A 300 -15.88 9.88 -3.95
C PRO A 300 -16.52 11.15 -4.54
N PRO A 301 -15.71 12.17 -4.88
CA PRO A 301 -16.22 13.38 -5.52
C PRO A 301 -17.05 13.07 -6.77
N PRO A 302 -18.20 13.74 -6.97
CA PRO A 302 -19.05 13.49 -8.12
C PRO A 302 -18.33 13.88 -9.43
N VAL A 303 -18.47 13.03 -10.45
CA VAL A 303 -17.90 13.25 -11.78
C VAL A 303 -18.99 13.75 -12.73
N VAL A 304 -18.98 15.04 -13.03
CA VAL A 304 -20.00 15.67 -13.90
C VAL A 304 -19.34 16.64 -14.90
N PRO A 305 -19.60 16.51 -16.22
CA PRO A 305 -20.25 15.38 -16.89
C PRO A 305 -19.33 14.15 -16.96
N GLN A 306 -19.88 12.94 -16.80
CA GLN A 306 -19.11 11.70 -16.96
C GLN A 306 -18.99 11.35 -18.45
N HIS A 307 -17.76 11.12 -18.92
CA HIS A 307 -17.51 10.73 -20.30
C HIS A 307 -17.96 9.28 -20.56
N PRO A 308 -18.64 8.98 -21.68
CA PRO A 308 -19.26 7.67 -21.93
C PRO A 308 -18.26 6.50 -21.97
N SER A 309 -16.99 6.75 -22.31
CA SER A 309 -15.92 5.72 -22.31
C SER A 309 -15.76 5.03 -20.96
N TRP A 310 -16.11 5.69 -19.85
CA TRP A 310 -15.95 5.13 -18.51
C TRP A 310 -16.98 4.05 -18.18
N ARG A 311 -18.12 3.99 -18.89
CA ARG A 311 -19.16 2.97 -18.64
C ARG A 311 -18.64 1.54 -18.85
N HIS A 312 -17.75 1.37 -19.83
CA HIS A 312 -17.14 0.08 -20.17
C HIS A 312 -15.70 -0.05 -19.68
N ALA A 313 -15.10 1.04 -19.20
CA ALA A 313 -13.73 1.03 -18.68
C ALA A 313 -13.63 0.63 -17.20
N VAL A 314 -14.72 0.82 -16.43
CA VAL A 314 -14.79 0.50 -14.98
C VAL A 314 -15.10 -0.99 -14.73
N THR A 315 -14.84 -1.87 -15.69
CA THR A 315 -14.98 -3.31 -15.50
C THR A 315 -13.71 -3.91 -14.88
N THR A 316 -13.81 -4.12 -13.57
CA THR A 316 -13.20 -5.18 -12.74
C THR A 316 -11.68 -5.34 -12.74
N HIS A 317 -11.09 -5.20 -11.54
CA HIS A 317 -9.75 -5.68 -11.19
C HIS A 317 -9.54 -7.11 -11.68
N ASN A 318 -8.76 -7.30 -12.76
CA ASN A 318 -8.08 -8.57 -13.00
C ASN A 318 -6.66 -8.43 -12.47
N HIS A 319 -6.51 -8.44 -11.15
CA HIS A 319 -5.24 -8.91 -10.60
C HIS A 319 -5.16 -10.39 -10.93
N GLN A 320 -4.13 -10.82 -11.67
CA GLN A 320 -3.83 -12.24 -11.69
C GLN A 320 -3.66 -12.67 -10.22
N PRO A 321 -4.35 -13.73 -9.78
CA PRO A 321 -4.22 -14.18 -8.41
C PRO A 321 -2.75 -14.49 -8.15
N TYR A 322 -2.18 -13.82 -7.15
CA TYR A 322 -0.84 -14.09 -6.68
C TYR A 322 -0.77 -15.56 -6.24
N SER A 323 0.11 -16.35 -6.85
CA SER A 323 0.47 -17.67 -6.34
C SER A 323 1.35 -17.49 -5.09
N GLN A 324 0.67 -17.31 -3.96
CA GLN A 324 1.30 -17.24 -2.63
C GLN A 324 1.83 -18.62 -2.29
N ILE A 325 3.15 -18.80 -2.40
CA ILE A 325 3.85 -19.89 -1.75
C ILE A 325 3.80 -19.60 -0.25
N ALA A 326 3.08 -20.41 0.52
CA ALA A 326 3.22 -20.42 1.97
C ALA A 326 4.64 -20.94 2.30
N PRO A 327 5.33 -20.44 3.34
CA PRO A 327 6.48 -21.14 3.85
C PRO A 327 5.97 -22.53 4.29
N LEU A 328 6.31 -23.57 3.53
CA LEU A 328 6.06 -24.93 3.97
C LEU A 328 6.92 -25.12 5.23
N THR A 329 6.23 -25.45 6.32
CA THR A 329 6.75 -26.06 7.57
C THR A 329 8.22 -25.79 7.88
N PHE A 330 8.47 -24.94 8.87
CA PHE A 330 9.75 -24.91 9.58
C PHE A 330 9.98 -26.30 10.21
N ASP A 331 10.72 -27.16 9.54
CA ASP A 331 11.31 -28.35 10.15
C ASP A 331 12.68 -27.94 10.72
N PRO A 332 12.85 -27.86 12.05
CA PRO A 332 14.12 -27.42 12.65
C PRO A 332 15.28 -28.39 12.41
N ASN A 333 15.06 -29.52 11.73
CA ASN A 333 16.08 -30.53 11.42
C ASN A 333 16.51 -30.61 9.94
N MET A 334 16.01 -29.75 9.04
CA MET A 334 16.48 -29.73 7.65
C MET A 334 17.68 -28.79 7.47
N ASP A 335 18.78 -29.31 6.90
CA ASP A 335 19.92 -28.51 6.46
C ASP A 335 19.48 -27.45 5.42
N ASP A 336 20.08 -26.25 5.53
CA ASP A 336 19.69 -24.99 4.87
C ASP A 336 19.73 -25.02 3.32
N ASP A 337 20.21 -26.11 2.71
CA ASP A 337 20.52 -26.18 1.26
C ASP A 337 19.44 -26.85 0.39
N THR A 338 18.32 -27.35 0.93
CA THR A 338 17.27 -28.03 0.12
C THR A 338 15.84 -27.63 0.45
N ILE A 339 15.53 -26.33 0.40
CA ILE A 339 14.13 -25.86 0.34
C ILE A 339 13.61 -25.99 -1.10
N GLN A 340 13.00 -27.12 -1.45
CA GLN A 340 12.21 -27.22 -2.69
C GLN A 340 10.77 -26.80 -2.43
N MET A 341 10.34 -25.71 -3.07
CA MET A 341 8.98 -25.16 -3.01
C MET A 341 8.21 -25.50 -4.29
N GLU A 342 7.04 -26.12 -4.18
CA GLU A 342 6.14 -26.34 -5.33
C GLU A 342 5.09 -25.22 -5.45
N PRO A 343 4.79 -24.75 -6.69
CA PRO A 343 3.77 -23.73 -6.92
C PRO A 343 2.35 -24.32 -6.89
N ILE A 344 1.44 -23.68 -6.15
CA ILE A 344 -0.01 -23.97 -6.26
C ILE A 344 -0.61 -23.10 -7.37
N LEU A 345 -1.01 -23.74 -8.47
CA LEU A 345 -1.74 -23.13 -9.59
C LEU A 345 -3.20 -22.87 -9.20
N LEU A 346 -3.56 -21.61 -8.96
CA LEU A 346 -4.97 -21.19 -8.93
C LEU A 346 -5.51 -21.14 -10.37
N LYS A 347 -6.29 -22.16 -10.77
CA LYS A 347 -6.93 -22.20 -12.10
C LYS A 347 -7.86 -20.99 -12.31
N HIS A 348 -7.86 -20.49 -13.55
CA HIS A 348 -8.73 -19.40 -14.01
C HIS A 348 -10.18 -19.60 -13.59
N ALA A 349 -10.76 -18.61 -12.90
CA ALA A 349 -12.20 -18.52 -12.68
C ALA A 349 -12.72 -17.21 -13.28
N PRO A 350 -13.78 -17.25 -14.12
CA PRO A 350 -14.47 -16.04 -14.52
C PRO A 350 -15.17 -15.43 -13.31
N SER A 351 -14.89 -14.15 -13.05
CA SER A 351 -15.54 -13.37 -12.00
C SER A 351 -17.02 -13.20 -12.31
N THR A 352 -17.89 -13.90 -11.58
CA THR A 352 -19.33 -13.60 -11.53
C THR A 352 -19.64 -12.87 -10.23
N SER A 353 -19.24 -11.60 -10.16
CA SER A 353 -19.93 -10.64 -9.30
C SER A 353 -20.75 -9.73 -10.20
N LYS A 354 -21.91 -10.22 -10.63
CA LYS A 354 -23.02 -9.33 -10.94
C LYS A 354 -23.57 -8.89 -9.59
N GLN A 355 -23.12 -7.74 -9.09
CA GLN A 355 -23.91 -7.01 -8.10
C GLN A 355 -25.15 -6.50 -8.83
N SER A 356 -26.28 -7.16 -8.61
CA SER A 356 -27.60 -6.60 -8.89
C SER A 356 -27.81 -5.36 -8.02
N PRO A 357 -28.53 -4.32 -8.48
CA PRO A 357 -28.94 -3.22 -7.63
C PRO A 357 -29.98 -3.72 -6.61
N GLU A 358 -29.64 -3.57 -5.33
CA GLU A 358 -30.45 -3.44 -4.10
C GLU A 358 -31.84 -4.11 -3.99
N GLU A 359 -31.99 -4.92 -2.93
CA GLU A 359 -33.17 -4.82 -2.06
C GLU A 359 -32.69 -4.46 -0.65
N GLY A 360 -33.34 -3.45 -0.06
CA GLY A 360 -32.84 -2.67 1.08
C GLY A 360 -32.51 -3.50 2.32
N VAL A 361 -31.24 -3.42 2.74
CA VAL A 361 -30.88 -3.60 4.14
C VAL A 361 -31.05 -2.23 4.80
N GLU A 362 -32.06 -2.12 5.65
CA GLU A 362 -32.27 -0.99 6.55
C GLU A 362 -30.93 -0.54 7.15
N PRO A 363 -30.55 0.75 7.07
CA PRO A 363 -29.35 1.23 7.73
C PRO A 363 -29.58 1.13 9.24
N SER A 364 -29.09 0.05 9.86
CA SER A 364 -29.10 -0.07 11.31
C SER A 364 -28.27 1.09 11.85
N ASN A 365 -28.98 2.06 12.43
CA ASN A 365 -28.47 3.27 13.01
C ASN A 365 -27.66 2.94 14.29
N ASN A 366 -26.49 2.32 14.13
CA ASN A 366 -25.64 1.88 15.24
C ASN A 366 -24.44 2.80 15.39
N GLY A 367 -24.70 4.06 15.76
CA GLY A 367 -23.69 4.97 16.35
C GLY A 367 -23.22 4.54 17.75
N GLY A 368 -23.21 3.23 18.03
CA GLY A 368 -22.82 2.65 19.32
C GLY A 368 -21.38 2.14 19.28
N ARG A 369 -20.66 2.28 20.39
CA ARG A 369 -19.34 1.67 20.58
C ARG A 369 -19.38 0.16 20.28
N ARG A 370 -18.39 -0.34 19.54
CA ARG A 370 -18.24 -1.73 19.08
C ARG A 370 -17.70 -2.63 20.20
N VAL A 371 -17.83 -3.95 20.05
CA VAL A 371 -17.15 -4.93 20.92
C VAL A 371 -16.01 -5.57 20.15
N ALA A 372 -14.82 -5.66 20.74
CA ALA A 372 -13.66 -6.29 20.12
C ALA A 372 -13.42 -7.70 20.70
N VAL A 373 -13.29 -8.69 19.82
CA VAL A 373 -12.71 -10.00 20.18
C VAL A 373 -11.25 -9.97 19.83
N LEU A 374 -10.41 -10.17 20.84
CA LEU A 374 -8.97 -10.17 20.71
C LEU A 374 -8.46 -11.56 20.35
N PHE A 375 -7.55 -11.63 19.39
CA PHE A 375 -6.88 -12.86 18.99
C PHE A 375 -5.37 -12.61 18.77
N ASP A 376 -4.57 -13.66 18.80
CA ASP A 376 -3.12 -13.61 18.56
C ASP A 376 -2.76 -13.94 17.11
N SER A 377 -1.52 -13.68 16.69
CA SER A 377 -1.07 -13.98 15.33
C SER A 377 -1.16 -15.47 14.98
N THR A 378 -1.15 -16.35 15.98
CA THR A 378 -1.28 -17.80 15.83
C THR A 378 -2.58 -18.18 15.15
N LEU A 379 -3.71 -17.56 15.53
CA LEU A 379 -5.00 -17.83 14.88
C LEU A 379 -4.97 -17.49 13.39
N ALA A 380 -4.47 -16.29 13.04
CA ALA A 380 -4.39 -15.88 11.65
C ALA A 380 -3.42 -16.78 10.86
N ALA A 381 -2.29 -17.18 11.46
CA ALA A 381 -1.37 -18.15 10.86
C ALA A 381 -2.05 -19.49 10.58
N TYR A 382 -2.81 -20.04 11.51
CA TYR A 382 -3.55 -21.30 11.31
C TYR A 382 -4.61 -21.20 10.22
N LEU A 383 -5.27 -20.05 10.06
CA LEU A 383 -6.22 -19.85 8.96
C LEU A 383 -5.53 -19.67 7.59
N MET A 384 -4.27 -19.21 7.58
CA MET A 384 -3.45 -19.12 6.36
C MET A 384 -2.79 -20.45 6.00
N MET A 385 -2.43 -21.26 7.01
CA MET A 385 -1.77 -22.55 6.87
C MET A 385 -2.80 -23.66 6.79
N GLY A 386 -3.19 -24.01 5.56
CA GLY A 386 -4.05 -25.15 5.28
C GLY A 386 -4.80 -24.96 3.96
N ASN A 387 -5.09 -26.07 3.28
CA ASN A 387 -5.99 -26.07 2.12
C ASN A 387 -7.46 -26.04 2.59
N LEU A 388 -7.80 -25.10 3.48
CA LEU A 388 -9.09 -25.01 4.16
C LEU A 388 -10.19 -24.48 3.23
N SER A 389 -9.94 -23.33 2.61
CA SER A 389 -10.73 -22.75 1.52
C SER A 389 -9.88 -21.67 0.83
N PRO A 390 -9.92 -21.57 -0.52
CA PRO A 390 -9.16 -20.56 -1.25
C PRO A 390 -9.57 -19.13 -0.86
N ASP A 391 -10.84 -18.89 -0.55
CA ASP A 391 -11.35 -17.57 -0.18
C ASP A 391 -11.12 -17.24 1.31
N LEU A 392 -10.98 -18.26 2.17
CA LEU A 392 -10.63 -18.07 3.59
C LEU A 392 -9.24 -17.43 3.75
N LYS A 393 -8.31 -17.74 2.83
CA LYS A 393 -6.96 -17.18 2.84
C LYS A 393 -6.96 -15.65 2.78
N SER A 394 -7.89 -15.04 2.04
CA SER A 394 -8.01 -13.58 1.94
C SER A 394 -8.36 -12.94 3.29
N HIS A 395 -9.29 -13.54 4.02
CA HIS A 395 -9.66 -13.11 5.38
C HIS A 395 -8.52 -13.36 6.36
N ALA A 396 -7.83 -14.50 6.25
CA ALA A 396 -6.70 -14.83 7.12
C ALA A 396 -5.52 -13.85 6.94
N VAL A 397 -5.19 -13.50 5.69
CA VAL A 397 -4.19 -12.47 5.36
C VAL A 397 -4.64 -11.11 5.89
N THR A 398 -5.93 -10.77 5.80
CA THR A 398 -6.46 -9.52 6.36
C THR A 398 -6.30 -9.48 7.89
N LEU A 399 -6.68 -10.57 8.58
CA LEU A 399 -6.51 -10.71 10.03
C LEU A 399 -5.03 -10.61 10.46
N PHE A 400 -4.12 -11.10 9.62
CA PHE A 400 -2.68 -11.02 9.90
C PHE A 400 -2.13 -9.61 9.59
N GLU A 401 -2.24 -9.14 8.35
CA GLU A 401 -1.60 -7.89 7.90
C GLU A 401 -2.30 -6.64 8.41
N VAL A 402 -3.63 -6.55 8.24
CA VAL A 402 -4.42 -5.40 8.71
C VAL A 402 -4.57 -5.47 10.22
N GLY A 403 -4.68 -6.68 10.79
CA GLY A 403 -4.87 -6.85 12.23
C GLY A 403 -6.28 -6.49 12.71
N LYS A 404 -7.21 -6.18 11.80
CA LYS A 404 -8.61 -5.88 12.08
C LYS A 404 -9.50 -6.51 11.01
N LEU A 405 -10.60 -7.13 11.43
CA LEU A 405 -11.71 -7.50 10.56
C LEU A 405 -13.02 -6.98 11.18
N PRO A 406 -13.73 -6.05 10.50
CA PRO A 406 -14.88 -5.38 11.10
C PRO A 406 -16.18 -6.23 10.98
N ASP A 407 -17.22 -5.92 11.77
CA ASP A 407 -18.49 -6.68 11.80
C ASP A 407 -19.08 -6.93 10.42
N GLU A 408 -18.99 -5.94 9.54
CA GLU A 408 -19.52 -5.94 8.17
C GLU A 408 -18.89 -7.04 7.31
N SER A 409 -17.65 -7.43 7.60
CA SER A 409 -16.94 -8.51 6.90
C SER A 409 -17.11 -9.89 7.54
N LEU A 410 -17.70 -9.98 8.73
CA LEU A 410 -17.83 -11.25 9.46
C LEU A 410 -18.79 -12.23 8.80
N ASP A 411 -19.81 -11.77 8.06
CA ASP A 411 -20.70 -12.66 7.32
C ASP A 411 -19.93 -13.44 6.24
N SER A 412 -19.08 -12.75 5.48
CA SER A 412 -18.23 -13.39 4.47
C SER A 412 -17.24 -14.36 5.10
N LEU A 413 -16.61 -13.99 6.24
CA LEU A 413 -15.72 -14.90 6.96
C LEU A 413 -16.47 -16.16 7.43
N LEU A 414 -17.68 -16.02 8.00
CA LEU A 414 -18.47 -17.15 8.47
C LEU A 414 -18.85 -18.09 7.34
N MET A 415 -19.24 -17.55 6.17
CA MET A 415 -19.50 -18.37 4.98
C MET A 415 -18.27 -19.19 4.57
N GLU A 416 -17.07 -18.62 4.65
CA GLU A 416 -15.83 -19.35 4.35
C GLU A 416 -15.48 -20.39 5.43
N LEU A 417 -15.68 -20.07 6.71
CA LEU A 417 -15.49 -21.02 7.81
C LEU A 417 -16.51 -22.17 7.80
N ASP A 418 -17.69 -21.96 7.22
CA ASP A 418 -18.70 -23.02 7.05
C ASP A 418 -18.28 -24.08 6.03
N LYS A 419 -17.48 -23.69 5.03
CA LYS A 419 -16.91 -24.63 4.04
C LYS A 419 -15.82 -25.52 4.61
N VAL A 420 -15.27 -25.17 5.78
CA VAL A 420 -14.25 -25.98 6.45
C VAL A 420 -14.91 -27.22 7.04
N VAL A 421 -14.75 -28.34 6.35
CA VAL A 421 -15.24 -29.65 6.79
C VAL A 421 -14.24 -30.23 7.78
N ALA A 422 -14.75 -30.67 8.93
CA ALA A 422 -13.96 -31.44 9.88
C ALA A 422 -13.81 -32.86 9.33
N ASP A 423 -12.65 -33.17 8.78
CA ASP A 423 -12.31 -34.52 8.35
C ASP A 423 -11.57 -35.25 9.50
N PRO A 424 -12.16 -36.30 10.08
CA PRO A 424 -11.55 -37.04 11.18
C PRO A 424 -10.30 -37.85 10.77
N GLU A 425 -10.04 -38.02 9.47
CA GLU A 425 -8.84 -38.70 8.96
C GLU A 425 -7.61 -37.77 8.92
N ILE A 426 -7.77 -36.47 9.16
CA ILE A 426 -6.67 -35.52 9.17
C ILE A 426 -5.93 -35.58 10.52
N GLU A 427 -4.72 -36.15 10.48
CA GLU A 427 -3.82 -36.25 11.63
C GLU A 427 -2.79 -35.10 11.70
N GLY A 428 -2.08 -35.00 12.82
CA GLY A 428 -0.96 -34.07 13.00
C GLY A 428 -1.36 -32.58 13.15
N GLU A 429 -0.51 -31.68 12.64
CA GLU A 429 -0.68 -30.22 12.78
C GLU A 429 -1.91 -29.70 12.04
N ALA A 430 -2.29 -30.34 10.93
CA ALA A 430 -3.46 -29.97 10.14
C ALA A 430 -4.77 -30.05 10.96
N ARG A 431 -4.85 -30.98 11.92
CA ARG A 431 -5.97 -31.05 12.87
C ARG A 431 -6.09 -29.81 13.75
N ARG A 432 -4.96 -29.21 14.13
CA ARG A 432 -4.95 -27.97 14.94
C ARG A 432 -5.51 -26.80 14.14
N TYR A 433 -5.21 -26.72 12.85
CA TYR A 433 -5.72 -25.67 11.97
C TYR A 433 -7.25 -25.77 11.79
N LEU A 434 -7.75 -26.98 11.55
CA LEU A 434 -9.20 -27.26 11.48
C LEU A 434 -9.91 -26.95 12.80
N ALA A 435 -9.32 -27.37 13.92
CA ALA A 435 -9.87 -27.09 15.24
C ALA A 435 -9.93 -25.59 15.52
N ALA A 436 -8.89 -24.83 15.18
CA ALA A 436 -8.86 -23.37 15.32
C ALA A 436 -9.95 -22.69 14.48
N ALA A 437 -10.11 -23.09 13.21
CA ALA A 437 -11.18 -22.58 12.34
C ALA A 437 -12.58 -22.90 12.88
N ALA A 438 -12.80 -24.13 13.38
CA ALA A 438 -14.06 -24.53 13.98
C ALA A 438 -14.35 -23.76 15.28
N CYS A 439 -13.35 -23.59 16.15
CA CYS A 439 -13.47 -22.80 17.38
C CYS A 439 -13.83 -21.35 17.07
N LEU A 440 -13.17 -20.72 16.09
CA LEU A 440 -13.48 -19.35 15.68
C LEU A 440 -14.92 -19.25 15.15
N ARG A 441 -15.35 -20.19 14.31
CA ARG A 441 -16.73 -20.25 13.80
C ARG A 441 -17.75 -20.33 14.93
N ILE A 442 -17.54 -21.23 15.91
CA ILE A 442 -18.44 -21.41 17.05
C ILE A 442 -18.46 -20.15 17.92
N ALA A 443 -17.29 -19.58 18.23
CA ALA A 443 -17.17 -18.37 19.02
C ALA A 443 -17.93 -17.20 18.35
N LEU A 444 -17.71 -16.96 17.06
CA LEU A 444 -18.37 -15.90 16.30
C LEU A 444 -19.89 -16.10 16.23
N ARG A 445 -20.38 -17.31 15.93
CA ARG A 445 -21.83 -17.59 15.90
C ARG A 445 -22.49 -17.43 17.27
N THR A 446 -21.76 -17.66 18.35
CA THR A 446 -22.28 -17.53 19.73
C THR A 446 -22.25 -16.09 20.24
N LEU A 447 -21.15 -15.37 19.96
CA LEU A 447 -20.91 -14.02 20.49
C LEU A 447 -21.58 -12.95 19.65
N ARG A 448 -21.52 -13.06 18.32
CA ARG A 448 -21.96 -12.00 17.41
C ARG A 448 -23.42 -11.60 17.63
N PRO A 449 -24.42 -12.50 17.76
CA PRO A 449 -25.81 -12.10 17.98
C PRO A 449 -26.04 -11.29 19.28
N LYS A 450 -25.18 -11.45 20.28
CA LYS A 450 -25.28 -10.78 21.59
C LYS A 450 -24.50 -9.48 21.67
N LEU A 451 -23.48 -9.32 20.82
CA LEU A 451 -22.44 -8.30 20.95
C LEU A 451 -22.27 -7.44 19.69
N ARG A 452 -23.26 -7.42 18.78
CA ARG A 452 -23.19 -6.55 17.58
C ARG A 452 -23.16 -5.06 17.97
N PRO A 453 -22.37 -4.23 17.27
CA PRO A 453 -21.35 -4.58 16.26
C PRO A 453 -20.08 -5.21 16.88
N LEU A 454 -19.59 -6.30 16.28
CA LEU A 454 -18.44 -7.09 16.75
C LEU A 454 -17.26 -7.01 15.77
N ASP A 455 -16.08 -6.60 16.23
CA ASP A 455 -14.86 -6.63 15.42
C ASP A 455 -13.88 -7.70 15.93
N LEU A 456 -13.07 -8.26 15.03
CA LEU A 456 -11.89 -9.05 15.39
C LEU A 456 -10.65 -8.15 15.37
N LEU A 457 -9.87 -8.14 16.45
CA LEU A 457 -8.62 -7.35 16.53
C LEU A 457 -7.43 -8.22 16.95
N ARG A 458 -6.33 -8.10 16.22
CA ARG A 458 -5.07 -8.77 16.52
C ARG A 458 -4.34 -8.05 17.65
N CYS A 459 -3.98 -8.76 18.71
CA CYS A 459 -3.31 -8.24 19.89
C CYS A 459 -2.02 -7.48 19.55
N GLU A 460 -1.19 -8.04 18.67
CA GLU A 460 0.11 -7.52 18.27
C GLU A 460 -0.03 -6.25 17.44
N ALA A 461 -1.03 -6.20 16.56
CA ALA A 461 -1.33 -5.02 15.75
C ALA A 461 -1.82 -3.85 16.63
N LEU A 462 -2.67 -4.14 17.63
CA LEU A 462 -3.07 -3.16 18.64
C LEU A 462 -1.88 -2.70 19.49
N HIS A 463 -0.96 -3.60 19.83
CA HIS A 463 0.23 -3.25 20.60
C HIS A 463 1.17 -2.32 19.81
N ALA A 464 1.31 -2.54 18.50
CA ALA A 464 2.15 -1.74 17.61
C ALA A 464 1.71 -0.26 17.47
N LEU A 465 0.46 0.08 17.82
CA LEU A 465 -0.02 1.47 17.86
C LEU A 465 0.69 2.31 18.96
N GLY A 466 1.24 1.66 19.98
CA GLY A 466 1.76 2.30 21.18
C GLY A 466 0.65 2.61 22.20
N ALA A 467 1.02 2.73 23.48
CA ALA A 467 0.07 2.75 24.60
C ALA A 467 -0.98 3.87 24.50
N ALA A 468 -0.55 5.09 24.15
CA ALA A 468 -1.44 6.25 24.10
C ALA A 468 -2.44 6.17 22.93
N ALA A 469 -1.98 5.79 21.73
CA ALA A 469 -2.87 5.65 20.56
C ALA A 469 -3.82 4.47 20.73
N ARG A 470 -3.33 3.34 21.27
CA ARG A 470 -4.18 2.18 21.61
C ARG A 470 -5.27 2.56 22.61
N SER A 471 -4.93 3.26 23.68
CA SER A 471 -5.93 3.67 24.69
C SER A 471 -7.01 4.58 24.10
N ARG A 472 -6.63 5.54 23.24
CA ARG A 472 -7.58 6.41 22.54
C ARG A 472 -8.45 5.65 21.54
N LEU A 473 -7.85 4.73 20.76
CA LEU A 473 -8.60 3.92 19.81
C LEU A 473 -9.67 3.09 20.54
N LEU A 474 -9.27 2.41 21.62
CA LEU A 474 -10.18 1.60 22.43
C LEU A 474 -11.27 2.44 23.08
N SER A 475 -10.93 3.58 23.70
CA SER A 475 -11.92 4.43 24.38
C SER A 475 -12.89 5.14 23.43
N THR A 476 -12.45 5.40 22.20
CA THR A 476 -13.26 6.07 21.17
C THR A 476 -14.19 5.08 20.48
N LYS A 477 -13.69 3.90 20.10
CA LYS A 477 -14.41 2.97 19.22
C LYS A 477 -15.05 1.77 19.92
N TYR A 478 -14.52 1.35 21.07
CA TYR A 478 -14.90 0.09 21.71
C TYR A 478 -15.50 0.29 23.12
N LYS A 479 -16.36 -0.63 23.55
CA LYS A 479 -17.01 -0.62 24.88
C LYS A 479 -16.15 -1.22 25.96
#